data_AF-A0A2V8US96-F1
#
_entry.id   AF-A0A2V8US96-F1
#
_cell.length_a   1.000
_cell.length_b   1.000
_cell.length_c   1.000
_cell.angle_alpha   90.00
_cell.angle_beta   90.00
_cell.angle_gamma   90.00
#
_symmetry.space_group_name_H-M   'P 1'
#
loop_
_entity.id
_entity.type
_entity.pdbx_description
1 polymer ?
#
loop_
_entity_poly.entity_id
_entity_poly.type
_entity_poly.pdbx_seq_one_letter_code
_entity_poly.pdbx_strand_id
1 'polypeptide(L)' 'MATQKYSIKDPISAILHKPGGEQVSVTLPAGALLQESTQHSTTLLGMVGVYWEGRHYSVALSELLKKTELVSTA' A
#
# COMPACT_ATOMS: atom_id res chain seq x y z
N MET A 1 6.52 13.61 11.09
CA MET A 1 6.59 12.17 11.40
C MET A 1 7.08 11.47 10.16
N ALA A 2 8.07 10.59 10.31
CA ALA A 2 8.70 9.86 9.22
C ALA A 2 7.68 9.15 8.33
N THR A 3 7.67 9.41 7.02
CA THR A 3 6.85 8.61 6.09
C THR A 3 7.73 7.58 5.43
N GLN A 4 7.42 6.29 5.63
CA GLN A 4 8.15 5.21 5.01
C GLN A 4 7.79 5.10 3.53
N LYS A 5 8.80 4.82 2.70
CA LYS A 5 8.62 4.53 1.27
C LYS A 5 9.06 3.11 0.96
N TYR A 6 8.26 2.41 0.18
CA TYR A 6 8.50 1.03 -0.21
C TYR A 6 8.59 0.90 -1.73
N SER A 7 9.56 0.16 -2.25
CA SER A 7 9.66 -0.21 -3.67
C SER A 7 9.20 -1.64 -3.86
N ILE A 8 8.24 -1.86 -4.75
CA ILE A 8 7.71 -3.20 -5.04
C ILE A 8 8.74 -3.99 -5.86
N LYS A 9 9.13 -5.17 -5.37
CA LYS A 9 9.99 -6.14 -6.08
C LYS A 9 9.18 -7.12 -6.92
N ASP A 10 8.08 -7.61 -6.34
CA ASP A 10 7.16 -8.56 -6.97
C ASP A 10 5.73 -8.00 -6.91
N PRO A 11 4.91 -8.20 -7.95
CA PRO A 11 3.54 -7.72 -7.94
C PRO A 11 2.78 -8.12 -6.67
N ILE A 12 2.12 -7.14 -6.04
CA ILE A 12 1.36 -7.33 -4.79
C ILE A 12 -0.12 -7.11 -5.02
N SER A 13 -0.95 -7.83 -4.27
CA SER A 13 -2.39 -7.60 -4.27
C SER A 13 -2.72 -6.43 -3.35
N ALA A 14 -3.57 -5.54 -3.82
CA ALA A 14 -4.01 -4.37 -3.09
C ALA A 14 -5.51 -4.15 -3.25
N ILE A 15 -6.11 -3.47 -2.29
CA ILE A 15 -7.49 -3.03 -2.35
C ILE A 15 -7.49 -1.53 -2.60
N LEU A 16 -8.00 -1.10 -3.76
CA LEU A 16 -8.26 0.30 -4.07
C LEU A 16 -9.56 0.74 -3.41
N HIS A 17 -9.49 1.79 -2.60
CA HIS A 17 -10.66 2.44 -2.02
C HIS A 17 -11.19 3.51 -2.97
N LYS A 18 -12.38 3.31 -3.51
CA LYS A 18 -13.02 4.31 -4.37
C LYS A 18 -13.90 5.26 -3.55
N PRO A 19 -14.11 6.49 -4.03
CA PRO A 19 -15.15 7.37 -3.51
C PRO A 19 -16.51 6.65 -3.52
N GLY A 20 -17.25 6.70 -2.42
CA GLY A 20 -18.52 5.99 -2.26
C GLY A 20 -18.43 4.64 -1.53
N GLY A 21 -17.23 4.25 -1.06
CA GLY A 21 -17.05 3.07 -0.21
C GLY A 21 -16.89 1.74 -0.96
N GLU A 22 -16.88 1.77 -2.29
CA GLU A 22 -16.56 0.61 -3.12
C GLU A 22 -15.08 0.24 -2.97
N GLN A 23 -14.80 -1.06 -2.83
CA GLN A 23 -13.46 -1.62 -2.72
C GLN A 23 -13.18 -2.53 -3.92
N VAL A 24 -12.05 -2.30 -4.59
CA VAL A 24 -11.66 -3.10 -5.76
C VAL A 24 -10.30 -3.73 -5.54
N SER A 25 -10.22 -5.06 -5.70
CA SER A 25 -8.95 -5.77 -5.70
C SER A 25 -8.19 -5.48 -6.99
N VAL A 26 -6.95 -5.01 -6.86
CA VAL A 26 -6.04 -4.68 -7.95
C VAL A 26 -4.66 -5.28 -7.68
N THR A 27 -3.84 -5.38 -8.71
CA THR A 27 -2.43 -5.77 -8.57
C THR A 27 -1.56 -4.55 -8.81
N LEU A 28 -0.71 -4.21 -7.84
CA LEU A 28 0.29 -3.15 -8.01
C LEU A 28 1.54 -3.77 -8.67
N PRO A 29 2.09 -3.13 -9.71
CA PRO A 29 3.20 -3.70 -10.48
C PRO A 29 4.53 -3.61 -9.71
N ALA A 30 5.47 -4.47 -10.06
CA ALA A 30 6.86 -4.33 -9.66
C ALA A 30 7.44 -2.98 -10.14
N GLY A 31 8.31 -2.38 -9.33
CA GLY A 31 8.86 -1.04 -9.53
C GLY A 31 7.97 0.10 -9.04
N ALA A 32 6.73 -0.16 -8.62
CA ALA A 32 5.90 0.86 -8.01
C ALA A 32 6.50 1.35 -6.68
N LEU A 33 6.49 2.66 -6.46
CA LEU A 33 6.91 3.30 -5.23
C LEU A 33 5.69 3.63 -4.37
N LEU A 34 5.54 2.88 -3.28
CA LEU A 34 4.48 3.07 -2.30
C LEU A 34 4.94 4.02 -1.22
N GLN A 35 4.03 4.87 -0.76
CA GLN A 35 4.23 5.71 0.40
C GLN A 35 3.29 5.24 1.51
N GLU A 36 3.80 5.11 2.73
CA GLU A 36 2.97 4.79 3.89
C GLU A 36 1.85 5.83 4.05
N SER A 37 0.62 5.36 4.22
CA SER A 37 -0.52 6.21 4.50
C SER A 37 -0.66 6.43 6.00
N THR A 38 -0.84 7.69 6.41
CA THR A 38 -1.24 8.03 7.79
C THR A 38 -2.74 7.93 8.01
N GLN A 39 -3.53 7.66 6.96
CA GLN A 39 -4.95 7.35 7.14
C GLN A 39 -5.04 5.96 7.79
N HIS A 40 -5.67 5.91 8.96
CA HIS A 40 -6.02 4.64 9.60
C HIS A 40 -6.92 3.85 8.64
N SER A 41 -6.34 2.81 8.03
CA SER A 41 -7.06 1.89 7.15
C SER A 41 -8.15 1.24 7.98
N THR A 42 -9.40 1.61 7.74
CA THR A 42 -10.48 1.47 8.72
C THR A 42 -11.03 0.06 8.84
N THR A 43 -10.54 -0.93 8.11
CA THR A 43 -11.41 -2.08 7.81
C THR A 43 -10.80 -3.48 7.74
N LEU A 44 -9.48 -3.71 7.74
CA LEU A 44 -8.97 -5.08 7.59
C LEU A 44 -7.74 -5.35 8.46
N LEU A 45 -7.93 -6.16 9.51
CA LEU A 45 -6.87 -6.68 10.38
C LEU A 45 -5.72 -7.25 9.53
N GLY A 46 -4.50 -6.76 9.76
CA GLY A 46 -3.31 -7.20 9.03
C GLY A 46 -3.07 -6.52 7.68
N MET A 47 -3.87 -5.52 7.31
CA MET A 47 -3.61 -4.66 6.16
C MET A 47 -3.08 -3.28 6.56
N VAL A 48 -2.26 -2.71 5.70
CA VAL A 48 -1.67 -1.38 5.87
C VAL A 48 -2.08 -0.48 4.71
N GLY A 49 -2.34 0.79 5.03
CA GLY A 49 -2.68 1.81 4.05
C GLY A 49 -1.42 2.31 3.34
N VAL A 50 -1.48 2.44 2.02
CA VAL A 50 -0.40 3.01 1.20
C VAL A 50 -0.96 3.92 0.12
N TYR A 51 -0.18 4.93 -0.25
CA TYR A 51 -0.42 5.76 -1.42
C TYR A 51 0.45 5.34 -2.59
N TRP A 52 -0.17 5.30 -3.77
CA TRP A 52 0.52 5.14 -5.04
C TRP A 52 -0.24 5.93 -6.11
N GLU A 53 0.47 6.69 -6.94
CA GLU A 53 -0.11 7.57 -7.98
C GLU A 53 -1.27 8.45 -7.49
N GLY A 54 -1.16 8.96 -6.25
CA GLY A 54 -2.18 9.83 -5.65
C GLY A 54 -3.46 9.13 -5.19
N ARG A 55 -3.49 7.79 -5.16
CA ARG A 55 -4.64 6.99 -4.71
C ARG A 55 -4.30 6.19 -3.45
N HIS A 56 -5.30 5.95 -2.61
CA HIS A 56 -5.15 5.18 -1.38
C HIS A 56 -5.51 3.71 -1.60
N TYR A 57 -4.62 2.83 -1.15
CA TYR A 57 -4.77 1.39 -1.22
C TYR A 57 -4.57 0.76 0.15
N SER A 58 -5.15 -0.42 0.36
CA SER A 58 -4.75 -1.31 1.45
C SER A 58 -4.02 -2.51 0.89
N VAL A 59 -2.87 -2.85 1.47
CA VAL A 59 -2.09 -4.04 1.13
C VAL A 59 -1.92 -4.92 2.35
N ALA A 60 -1.80 -6.24 2.17
CA ALA A 60 -1.50 -7.11 3.29
C ALA A 60 -0.10 -6.79 3.82
N LEU A 61 0.06 -6.63 5.15
CA LEU A 61 1.36 -6.35 5.77
C LEU A 61 2.38 -7.44 5.43
N SER A 62 1.94 -8.69 5.38
CA SER A 62 2.79 -9.83 5.01
C SER A 62 3.28 -9.77 3.56
N GLU A 63 2.46 -9.30 2.62
CA GLU A 63 2.91 -9.08 1.24
C GLU A 63 3.85 -7.88 1.15
N LEU A 64 3.53 -6.77 1.85
CA LEU A 64 4.38 -5.59 1.88
C LEU A 64 5.80 -5.95 2.37
N LEU A 65 5.91 -6.63 3.51
CA LEU A 65 7.21 -7.01 4.09
C LEU A 65 8.00 -8.03 3.25
N LYS A 66 7.32 -8.89 2.48
CA LYS A 66 7.97 -9.94 1.68
C LYS A 66 8.35 -9.48 0.28
N LYS A 67 7.51 -8.63 -0.34
CA LYS A 67 7.59 -8.28 -1.76
C LYS A 67 8.01 -6.84 -1.99
N THR A 68 8.36 -6.10 -0.95
CA THR A 68 8.88 -4.74 -1.10
C THR A 68 10.20 -4.57 -0.34
N GLU A 69 10.95 -3.55 -0.72
CA GLU A 69 12.06 -3.03 0.07
C GLU A 69 11.74 -1.64 0.60
N LEU A 70 12.19 -1.38 1.83
CA LEU A 70 12.15 -0.05 2.41
C LEU A 70 13.22 0.81 1.74
N VAL A 71 12.79 1.86 1.04
CA VAL A 71 13.65 2.77 0.27
C VAL A 71 14.04 3.99 1.09
N SER A 72 13.17 4.45 1.98
CA SER A 72 13.43 5.63 2.80
C SER A 72 12.59 5.66 4.07
N THR A 73 13.22 6.10 5.15
CA THR A 73 12.61 6.50 6.41
C THR A 73 12.99 7.96 6.64
N ALA A 74 12.13 8.90 6.28
CA ALA A 74 12.43 10.34 6.39
C ALA A 74 12.38 10.84 7.83
#